data_AF-Q0I4G9-F1
#
_entry.id   AF-Q0I4G9-F1
#
_cell.length_a   1.000
_cell.length_b   1.000
_cell.length_c   1.000
_cell.angle_alpha   90.00
_cell.angle_beta   90.00
_cell.angle_gamma   90.00
#
_symmetry.space_group_name_H-M   'P 1'
#
loop_
_entity.id
_entity.type
_entity.pdbx_description
1 polymer ?
#
loop_
_entity_poly.entity_id
_entity_poly.type
_entity_poly.pdbx_seq_one_letter_code
_entity_poly.pdbx_strand_id
1 'polypeptide(L)'
;MTTYQDLCKKYCEYNVTVYERSNTIKRIAQDLMSALETDLELKGKEYQIDFNSERRRDYVNIINLENKEDINPFQLKSIFDEKCNPTIQFGLEVVLEKQIGAYPKTPVHLPISITYQSDREVAIEFTSTSKPAKFIVSLNEDKPYKDVIEAYKQIILSFFSV
;
A
#
# COMPACT_ATOMS: atom_id res chain seq x y z
N MET A 1 23.75 6.08 37.12
CA MET A 1 22.55 5.45 37.70
C MET A 1 21.37 5.95 36.89
N THR A 2 20.61 5.09 36.23
CA THR A 2 19.44 5.52 35.42
C THR A 2 18.29 5.85 36.36
N THR A 3 17.67 7.02 36.22
CA THR A 3 16.54 7.45 37.07
C THR A 3 15.19 7.03 36.47
N TYR A 4 14.13 7.06 37.29
CA TYR A 4 12.75 6.86 36.80
C TYR A 4 12.39 7.91 35.73
N GLN A 5 12.82 9.16 35.89
CA GLN A 5 12.62 10.22 34.90
C GLN A 5 13.32 9.91 33.58
N ASP A 6 14.54 9.34 33.61
CA ASP A 6 15.25 8.89 32.41
C ASP A 6 14.51 7.75 31.70
N LEU A 7 13.89 6.83 32.44
CA LEU A 7 13.05 5.76 31.89
C LEU A 7 11.78 6.32 31.24
N CYS A 8 11.09 7.25 31.91
CA CYS A 8 9.90 7.91 31.36
C CYS A 8 10.22 8.70 30.09
N LYS A 9 11.35 9.41 30.07
CA LYS A 9 11.81 10.17 28.90
C LYS A 9 12.11 9.23 27.73
N LYS A 10 12.88 8.16 27.97
CA LYS A 10 13.16 7.14 26.94
C LYS A 10 11.89 6.48 26.41
N TYR A 11 10.93 6.17 27.28
CA TYR A 11 9.65 5.61 26.88
C TYR A 11 8.82 6.58 26.03
N CYS A 12 8.84 7.87 26.37
CA CYS A 12 8.16 8.91 25.59
C CYS A 12 8.80 9.05 24.19
N GLU A 13 10.12 9.18 24.11
CA GLU A 13 10.88 9.26 22.85
C GLU A 13 10.68 8.01 21.97
N TYR A 14 10.65 6.84 22.61
CA TYR A 14 10.35 5.56 21.96
C TYR A 14 8.97 5.57 21.30
N ASN A 15 7.92 5.96 22.03
CA ASN A 15 6.56 5.99 21.50
C ASN A 15 6.38 7.01 20.38
N VAL A 16 7.01 8.18 20.48
CA VAL A 16 7.01 9.19 19.41
C VAL A 16 7.62 8.59 18.14
N THR A 17 8.80 7.97 18.27
CA THR A 17 9.49 7.34 17.13
C THR A 17 8.64 6.24 16.47
N VAL A 18 8.05 5.37 17.27
CA VAL A 18 7.17 4.27 16.82
C VAL A 18 5.97 4.84 16.03
N TYR A 19 5.33 5.86 16.59
CA TYR A 19 4.17 6.51 15.99
C TYR A 19 4.51 7.21 14.67
N GLU A 20 5.60 7.98 14.63
CA GLU A 20 6.06 8.70 13.44
C GLU A 20 6.40 7.74 12.29
N ARG A 21 7.17 6.69 12.58
CA ARG A 21 7.52 5.67 11.58
C ARG A 21 6.30 4.94 11.05
N SER A 22 5.34 4.59 11.93
CA SER A 22 4.10 3.92 11.53
C SER A 22 3.26 4.82 10.61
N ASN A 23 3.11 6.09 10.95
CA ASN A 23 2.40 7.05 10.09
C ASN A 23 3.10 7.27 8.76
N THR A 24 4.44 7.23 8.75
CA THR A 24 5.23 7.37 7.53
C THR A 24 4.93 6.26 6.54
N ILE A 25 4.98 4.99 6.97
CA ILE A 25 4.68 3.88 6.05
C ILE A 25 3.21 3.87 5.58
N LYS A 26 2.28 4.32 6.42
CA LYS A 26 0.85 4.45 6.06
C LYS A 26 0.63 5.52 5.00
N ARG A 27 1.34 6.65 5.11
CA ARG A 27 1.35 7.69 4.07
C ARG A 27 1.96 7.16 2.78
N ILE A 28 3.04 6.39 2.86
CA ILE A 28 3.65 5.78 1.67
C ILE A 28 2.71 4.80 0.97
N ALA A 29 1.91 4.03 1.72
CA ALA A 29 0.87 3.19 1.11
C ALA A 29 -0.16 4.03 0.32
N GLN A 30 -0.60 5.15 0.89
CA GLN A 30 -1.47 6.11 0.21
C GLN A 30 -0.81 6.72 -1.03
N ASP A 31 0.45 7.14 -0.93
CA ASP A 31 1.21 7.75 -2.02
C ASP A 31 1.44 6.76 -3.17
N LEU A 32 1.72 5.49 -2.84
CA LEU A 32 1.83 4.41 -3.83
C LEU A 32 0.50 4.19 -4.58
N MET A 33 -0.62 4.15 -3.85
CA MET A 33 -1.96 4.03 -4.44
C MET A 33 -2.23 5.20 -5.39
N SER A 34 -2.02 6.44 -4.94
CA SER A 34 -2.22 7.63 -5.75
C SER A 34 -1.27 7.74 -6.94
N ALA A 35 -0.05 7.23 -6.82
CA ALA A 35 0.89 7.15 -7.93
C ALA A 35 0.42 6.14 -8.99
N LEU A 36 -0.10 4.97 -8.57
CA LEU A 36 -0.70 3.99 -9.47
C LEU A 36 -1.95 4.55 -10.17
N GLU A 37 -2.84 5.21 -9.42
CA GLU A 37 -4.01 5.90 -10.00
C GLU A 37 -3.61 6.92 -11.07
N THR A 38 -2.54 7.67 -10.82
CA THR A 38 -2.05 8.68 -11.75
C THR A 38 -1.42 8.04 -12.98
N ASP A 39 -0.60 7.00 -12.82
CA ASP A 39 0.03 6.26 -13.92
C ASP A 39 -0.99 5.60 -14.85
N LEU A 40 -2.11 5.11 -14.30
CA LEU A 40 -3.20 4.49 -15.03
C LEU A 40 -4.26 5.49 -15.54
N GLU A 41 -4.09 6.80 -15.29
CA GLU A 41 -5.08 7.84 -15.59
C GLU A 41 -6.46 7.59 -14.94
N LEU A 42 -6.47 7.00 -13.75
CA LEU A 42 -7.67 6.64 -12.97
C LEU A 42 -7.96 7.59 -11.81
N LYS A 43 -7.08 8.56 -11.56
CA LYS A 43 -7.24 9.50 -10.44
C LYS A 43 -8.59 10.22 -10.47
N GLY A 44 -9.36 10.06 -9.39
CA GLY A 44 -10.71 10.65 -9.24
C GLY A 44 -11.78 10.01 -10.14
N LYS A 45 -11.47 8.89 -10.79
CA LYS A 45 -12.46 8.09 -11.52
C LYS A 45 -13.08 7.07 -10.57
N GLU A 46 -14.40 7.05 -10.58
CA GLU A 46 -15.21 6.10 -9.83
C GLU A 46 -16.07 5.27 -10.79
N TYR A 47 -16.48 4.08 -10.34
CA TYR A 47 -17.43 3.23 -11.04
C TYR A 47 -18.60 2.85 -10.12
N GLN A 48 -19.77 2.58 -10.70
CA GLN A 48 -20.87 1.98 -9.94
C GLN A 48 -20.56 0.50 -9.72
N ILE A 49 -20.67 0.03 -8.47
CA ILE A 49 -20.32 -1.36 -8.11
C ILE A 49 -21.10 -2.37 -8.96
N ASP A 50 -22.39 -2.11 -9.12
CA ASP A 50 -23.31 -2.85 -9.98
C ASP A 50 -24.09 -1.88 -10.87
N PHE A 51 -24.61 -2.38 -12.00
CA PHE A 51 -25.39 -1.59 -12.95
C PHE A 51 -26.57 -0.83 -12.33
N ASN A 52 -27.17 -1.38 -11.26
CA ASN A 52 -28.31 -0.79 -10.55
C ASN A 52 -27.94 -0.13 -9.22
N SER A 53 -26.65 -0.04 -8.87
CA SER A 53 -26.22 0.48 -7.58
C SER A 53 -25.97 1.99 -7.65
N GLU A 54 -26.51 2.73 -6.68
CA GLU A 54 -26.11 4.13 -6.46
C GLU A 54 -24.73 4.25 -5.81
N ARG A 55 -24.18 3.14 -5.29
CA ARG A 55 -22.86 3.14 -4.64
C ARG A 55 -21.77 3.19 -5.68
N ARG A 56 -20.89 4.17 -5.51
CA ARG A 56 -19.68 4.37 -6.30
C ARG A 56 -18.45 3.96 -5.51
N ARG A 57 -17.40 3.56 -6.22
CA ARG A 57 -16.11 3.16 -5.66
C ARG A 57 -15.00 3.56 -6.63
N ASP A 58 -13.83 3.89 -6.09
CA ASP A 58 -12.64 4.18 -6.89
C ASP A 58 -12.14 2.95 -7.64
N TYR A 59 -11.53 3.14 -8.81
CA TYR A 59 -10.96 2.01 -9.57
C TYR A 59 -9.72 1.40 -8.92
N VAL A 60 -9.02 2.15 -8.06
CA VAL A 60 -7.84 1.69 -7.33
C VAL A 60 -8.11 1.88 -5.84
N ASN A 61 -7.92 0.84 -5.03
CA ASN A 61 -8.14 0.93 -3.59
C ASN A 61 -7.11 0.11 -2.79
N ILE A 62 -6.95 0.50 -1.53
CA ILE A 62 -6.30 -0.33 -0.52
C ILE A 62 -7.38 -1.15 0.18
N ILE A 63 -7.21 -2.47 0.17
CA ILE A 63 -8.10 -3.43 0.83
C ILE A 63 -7.38 -4.18 1.95
N ASN A 64 -8.14 -4.63 2.93
CA ASN A 64 -7.67 -5.56 3.95
C ASN A 64 -7.58 -6.98 3.36
N LEU A 65 -6.44 -7.65 3.55
CA LEU A 65 -6.17 -8.99 3.00
C LEU A 65 -7.07 -10.09 3.60
N GLU A 66 -7.57 -9.91 4.82
CA GLU A 66 -8.38 -10.90 5.54
C GLU A 66 -9.82 -10.94 5.03
N ASN A 67 -10.45 -9.77 4.85
CA ASN A 67 -11.87 -9.65 4.51
C ASN A 67 -12.15 -9.01 3.14
N LYS A 68 -11.11 -8.52 2.44
CA LYS A 68 -11.19 -7.85 1.12
C LYS A 68 -12.05 -6.59 1.10
N GLU A 69 -12.25 -5.95 2.25
CA GLU A 69 -12.95 -4.67 2.33
C GLU A 69 -11.98 -3.49 2.18
N ASP A 70 -12.49 -2.37 1.69
CA ASP A 70 -11.76 -1.10 1.65
C ASP A 70 -11.31 -0.71 3.06
N ILE A 71 -10.06 -0.27 3.16
CA ILE A 71 -9.49 0.20 4.41
C ILE A 71 -8.78 1.52 4.17
N ASN A 72 -9.01 2.47 5.08
CA ASN A 72 -8.24 3.70 5.06
C ASN A 72 -6.76 3.37 5.32
N PRO A 73 -5.79 3.88 4.53
CA PRO A 73 -4.37 3.59 4.72
C PRO A 73 -3.88 3.82 6.16
N PHE A 74 -4.45 4.79 6.87
CA PHE A 74 -4.07 5.09 8.26
C PHE A 74 -4.58 4.08 9.29
N GLN A 75 -5.57 3.26 8.93
CA GLN A 75 -6.11 2.16 9.75
C GLN A 75 -5.32 0.85 9.58
N LEU A 76 -4.36 0.80 8.65
CA LEU A 76 -3.50 -0.37 8.47
C LEU A 76 -2.76 -0.70 9.77
N LYS A 77 -2.73 -1.99 10.12
CA LYS A 77 -2.01 -2.48 11.30
C LYS A 77 -0.51 -2.51 10.99
N SER A 78 0.29 -1.91 11.87
CA SER A 78 1.76 -1.97 11.80
C SER A 78 2.29 -3.06 12.72
N ILE A 79 3.16 -3.90 12.19
CA ILE A 79 3.96 -4.89 12.93
C ILE A 79 5.36 -4.33 13.07
N PHE A 80 5.94 -4.36 14.27
CA PHE A 80 7.26 -3.76 14.52
C PHE A 80 8.31 -4.85 14.72
N ASP A 81 9.50 -4.63 14.13
CA ASP A 81 10.67 -5.44 14.40
C ASP A 81 11.34 -5.06 15.74
N GLU A 82 12.44 -5.76 16.08
CA GLU A 82 13.23 -5.49 17.30
C GLU A 82 13.85 -4.08 17.35
N LYS A 83 13.94 -3.39 16.20
CA LYS A 83 14.45 -2.03 16.05
C LYS A 83 13.33 -0.99 15.93
N CYS A 84 12.08 -1.39 16.17
CA CYS A 84 10.89 -0.55 16.05
C CYS A 84 10.67 -0.01 14.63
N ASN A 85 11.12 -0.73 13.62
CA ASN A 85 10.78 -0.44 12.24
C ASN A 85 9.44 -1.10 11.93
N PRO A 86 8.45 -0.32 11.50
CA PRO A 86 7.15 -0.88 11.19
C PRO A 86 7.12 -1.52 9.81
N THR A 87 6.29 -2.55 9.70
CA THR A 87 5.86 -3.19 8.46
C THR A 87 4.33 -3.16 8.42
N ILE A 88 3.76 -2.84 7.27
CA ILE A 88 2.31 -2.94 6.99
C ILE A 88 2.09 -3.90 5.83
N GLN A 89 0.95 -4.58 5.85
CA GLN A 89 0.51 -5.44 4.77
C GLN A 89 -0.92 -5.09 4.36
N PHE A 90 -1.17 -5.06 3.07
CA PHE A 90 -2.46 -4.73 2.50
C PHE A 90 -2.60 -5.30 1.08
N GLY A 91 -3.82 -5.35 0.55
CA GLY A 91 -4.05 -5.61 -0.86
C GLY A 91 -4.15 -4.29 -1.62
N LEU A 92 -3.39 -4.14 -2.69
CA LEU A 92 -3.60 -3.05 -3.65
C LEU A 92 -4.47 -3.58 -4.78
N GLU A 93 -5.71 -3.12 -4.80
CA GLU A 93 -6.75 -3.54 -5.75
C GLU A 93 -6.85 -2.56 -6.92
N VAL A 94 -6.92 -3.11 -8.14
CA VAL A 94 -7.32 -2.41 -9.35
C VAL A 94 -8.52 -3.13 -9.96
N VAL A 95 -9.53 -2.37 -10.33
CA VAL A 95 -10.76 -2.89 -10.94
C VAL A 95 -10.64 -2.83 -12.45
N LEU A 96 -10.75 -3.99 -13.09
CA LEU A 96 -10.67 -4.14 -14.54
C LEU A 96 -12.04 -4.35 -15.18
N GLU A 97 -12.11 -4.05 -16.47
CA GLU A 97 -13.31 -4.17 -17.29
C GLU A 97 -12.96 -4.88 -18.59
N LYS A 98 -13.91 -5.65 -19.15
CA LYS A 98 -13.72 -6.27 -20.48
C LYS A 98 -13.56 -5.23 -21.58
N GLN A 99 -14.29 -4.12 -21.45
CA GLN A 99 -14.26 -2.93 -22.30
C GLN A 99 -14.63 -1.73 -21.43
N ILE A 100 -14.21 -0.53 -21.81
CA ILE A 100 -14.50 0.70 -21.05
C ILE A 100 -16.02 0.84 -20.83
N GLY A 101 -16.44 0.98 -19.58
CA GLY A 101 -17.82 1.06 -19.12
C GLY A 101 -18.53 -0.30 -18.95
N ALA A 102 -17.90 -1.42 -19.29
CA ALA A 102 -18.55 -2.73 -19.28
C ALA A 102 -18.74 -3.30 -17.86
N TYR A 103 -19.72 -4.19 -17.74
CA TYR A 103 -20.01 -5.00 -16.55
C TYR A 103 -19.95 -6.51 -16.90
N PRO A 104 -19.66 -7.40 -15.94
CA PRO A 104 -19.29 -7.12 -14.55
C PRO A 104 -17.87 -6.54 -14.41
N LYS A 105 -17.66 -5.77 -13.35
CA LYS A 105 -16.34 -5.27 -12.95
C LYS A 105 -15.53 -6.43 -12.35
N THR A 106 -14.24 -6.50 -12.67
CA THR A 106 -13.36 -7.58 -12.22
C THR A 106 -12.28 -7.02 -11.31
N PRO A 107 -12.41 -7.12 -9.98
CA PRO A 107 -11.37 -6.69 -9.06
C PRO A 107 -10.17 -7.62 -9.14
N VAL A 108 -8.97 -7.05 -9.29
CA VAL A 108 -7.69 -7.74 -9.19
C VAL A 108 -6.92 -7.10 -8.05
N HIS A 109 -6.54 -7.88 -7.05
CA HIS A 109 -5.73 -7.38 -5.94
C HIS A 109 -4.40 -8.11 -5.87
N LEU A 110 -3.36 -7.33 -5.57
CA LEU A 110 -2.03 -7.84 -5.26
C LEU A 110 -1.70 -7.55 -3.80
N PRO A 111 -1.42 -8.60 -3.00
CA PRO A 111 -0.84 -8.45 -1.67
C PRO A 111 0.52 -7.74 -1.70
N ILE A 112 0.63 -6.66 -0.94
CA ILE A 112 1.83 -5.83 -0.80
C ILE A 112 2.23 -5.79 0.67
N SER A 113 3.54 -5.85 0.91
CA SER A 113 4.16 -5.53 2.20
C SER A 113 5.06 -4.30 2.04
N ILE A 114 4.93 -3.32 2.94
CA ILE A 114 5.83 -2.17 3.00
C ILE A 114 6.56 -2.20 4.34
N THR A 115 7.88 -2.28 4.31
CA THR A 115 8.75 -2.29 5.48
C THR A 115 9.61 -1.03 5.51
N TYR A 116 9.54 -0.32 6.61
CA TYR A 116 10.40 0.83 6.88
C TYR A 116 11.88 0.42 6.93
N GLN A 117 12.75 1.14 6.22
CA GLN A 117 14.22 0.96 6.31
C GLN A 117 14.89 2.18 6.94
N SER A 118 14.53 3.37 6.49
CA SER A 118 15.02 4.65 7.01
C SER A 118 14.03 5.78 6.68
N ASP A 119 14.30 7.00 7.13
CA ASP A 119 13.45 8.17 6.82
C ASP A 119 13.39 8.48 5.31
N ARG A 120 14.29 7.87 4.52
CA ARG A 120 14.44 8.11 3.07
C ARG A 120 14.18 6.88 2.23
N GLU A 121 14.00 5.72 2.85
CA GLU A 121 13.92 4.46 2.12
C GLU A 121 12.90 3.51 2.74
N VAL A 122 12.17 2.83 1.86
CA VAL A 122 11.30 1.72 2.24
C VAL A 122 11.54 0.53 1.34
N ALA A 123 11.29 -0.67 1.87
CA ALA A 123 11.20 -1.86 1.07
C ALA A 123 9.73 -2.15 0.74
N ILE A 124 9.41 -2.34 -0.54
CA ILE A 124 8.08 -2.74 -1.01
C ILE A 124 8.20 -4.12 -1.64
N GLU A 125 7.34 -5.06 -1.22
CA GLU A 125 7.38 -6.45 -1.66
C GLU A 125 6.00 -6.94 -2.09
N PHE A 126 5.93 -7.62 -3.24
CA PHE A 126 4.75 -8.36 -3.69
C PHE A 126 4.78 -9.78 -3.13
N THR A 127 3.87 -10.10 -2.20
CA THR A 127 3.95 -11.34 -1.42
C THR A 127 3.22 -12.53 -2.07
N SER A 128 2.48 -12.31 -3.14
CA SER A 128 1.68 -13.36 -3.83
C SER A 128 2.42 -14.12 -4.93
N THR A 129 3.65 -13.74 -5.28
CA THR A 129 4.41 -14.34 -6.38
C THR A 129 5.33 -15.46 -5.89
N SER A 130 5.54 -16.52 -6.68
CA SER A 130 6.43 -17.65 -6.35
C SER A 130 7.88 -17.25 -6.06
N LYS A 131 8.31 -16.11 -6.61
CA LYS A 131 9.51 -15.37 -6.22
C LYS A 131 9.09 -13.96 -5.85
N PRO A 132 8.93 -13.63 -4.56
CA PRO A 132 8.55 -12.30 -4.11
C PRO A 132 9.45 -11.23 -4.73
N ALA A 133 8.85 -10.32 -5.50
CA ALA A 133 9.58 -9.20 -6.07
C ALA A 133 9.67 -8.10 -5.01
N LYS A 134 10.90 -7.76 -4.61
CA LYS A 134 11.20 -6.76 -3.59
C LYS A 134 11.96 -5.59 -4.19
N PHE A 135 11.49 -4.38 -3.86
CA PHE A 135 12.03 -3.12 -4.35
C PHE A 135 12.45 -2.27 -3.15
N ILE A 136 13.65 -1.70 -3.21
CA ILE A 136 14.07 -0.65 -2.27
C ILE A 136 13.79 0.68 -2.94
N VAL A 137 12.86 1.44 -2.38
CA VAL A 137 12.38 2.70 -2.93
C VAL A 137 12.98 3.85 -2.14
N SER A 138 13.67 4.76 -2.84
CA SER A 138 14.14 6.01 -2.26
C SER A 138 13.05 7.09 -2.38
N LEU A 139 12.63 7.64 -1.25
CA LEU A 139 11.55 8.63 -1.17
C LEU A 139 11.94 10.03 -1.68
N ASN A 140 13.22 10.25 -1.96
CA ASN A 140 13.75 11.53 -2.44
C ASN A 140 13.79 11.64 -3.97
N GLU A 141 13.47 10.56 -4.68
CA GLU A 141 13.43 10.54 -6.14
C GLU A 141 12.19 11.26 -6.68
N ASP A 142 12.24 11.74 -7.93
CA ASP A 142 11.13 12.43 -8.59
C ASP A 142 9.91 11.50 -8.81
N LYS A 143 10.18 10.21 -9.08
CA LYS A 143 9.15 9.18 -9.29
C LYS A 143 9.50 7.91 -8.51
N PRO A 144 9.39 7.95 -7.17
CA PRO A 144 9.94 6.91 -6.30
C PRO A 144 9.29 5.53 -6.53
N TYR A 145 8.06 5.50 -7.03
CA TYR A 145 7.29 4.26 -7.21
C TYR A 145 7.29 3.71 -8.64
N LYS A 146 8.03 4.32 -9.58
CA LYS A 146 7.95 3.97 -11.00
C LYS A 146 8.17 2.47 -11.27
N ASP A 147 9.24 1.91 -10.72
CA ASP A 147 9.60 0.51 -10.95
C ASP A 147 8.63 -0.46 -10.26
N VAL A 148 8.11 -0.06 -9.10
CA VAL A 148 7.08 -0.82 -8.35
C VAL A 148 5.77 -0.87 -9.15
N ILE A 149 5.34 0.26 -9.72
CA ILE A 149 4.13 0.35 -10.54
C ILE A 149 4.29 -0.45 -11.84
N GLU A 150 5.45 -0.39 -12.48
CA GLU A 150 5.69 -1.19 -13.69
C GLU A 150 5.64 -2.69 -13.36
N ALA A 151 6.30 -3.12 -12.28
CA ALA A 151 6.21 -4.50 -11.83
C ALA A 151 4.77 -4.92 -11.48
N TYR A 152 3.99 -4.05 -10.82
CA TYR A 152 2.58 -4.27 -10.52
C TYR A 152 1.79 -4.56 -11.81
N LYS A 153 1.95 -3.73 -12.85
CA LYS A 153 1.28 -3.92 -14.15
C LYS A 153 1.67 -5.23 -14.81
N GLN A 154 2.97 -5.57 -14.81
CA GLN A 154 3.46 -6.83 -15.39
C GLN A 154 2.89 -8.06 -14.66
N ILE A 155 2.80 -8.01 -13.32
CA ILE A 155 2.21 -9.10 -12.54
C ILE A 155 0.73 -9.24 -12.88
N ILE A 156 -0.04 -8.15 -12.95
CA ILE A 156 -1.45 -8.22 -13.35
C ILE A 156 -1.59 -8.83 -14.75
N LEU A 157 -0.81 -8.37 -15.73
CA LEU A 157 -0.85 -8.91 -17.09
C LEU A 157 -0.53 -10.41 -17.14
N SER A 158 0.36 -10.88 -16.25
CA SER A 158 0.70 -12.31 -16.17
C SER A 158 -0.49 -13.20 -15.75
N PHE A 159 -1.48 -12.67 -15.03
CA PHE A 159 -2.70 -13.41 -14.70
C PHE A 159 -3.60 -13.71 -15.91
N PHE A 160 -3.39 -13.01 -17.03
CA PHE A 160 -4.21 -13.12 -18.24
C PHE A 160 -3.42 -13.62 -19.47
N SER A 161 -2.12 -13.84 -19.32
CA SER A 161 -1.26 -14.37 -20.37
C SER A 161 -1.37 -15.90 -20.37
N VAL A 162 -2.36 -16.41 -21.10
CA VAL A 162 -2.56 -17.85 -21.38
C VAL A 162 -1.82 -18.25 -22.64
#